data_AF-A0A2S7YMI8-F1
#
_entry.id   AF-A0A2S7YMI8-F1
#
_cell.length_a   1.000
_cell.length_b   1.000
_cell.length_c   1.000
_cell.angle_alpha   90.00
_cell.angle_beta   90.00
_cell.angle_gamma   90.00
#
_symmetry.space_group_name_H-M   'P 1'
#
loop_
_entity.id
_entity.type
_entity.pdbx_description
1 polymer ?
#
loop_
_entity_poly.entity_id
_entity_poly.type
_entity_poly.pdbx_seq_one_letter_code
_entity_poly.pdbx_strand_id
1 'polypeptide(L)'
;MIEHEKLSAPDKPYLDYFAIRLTVADVRSLKYEWLTDNIIGFWQEYLERETLPRYPEARVCLLRPSVAIMLKADKVDDTAMAGNLPDPSKVTHLFLPINDNVELSEPSGGSHWSLLLVSLRDGRAFHYDSSGETNRKHANDTTVRLARVLHRKLDFVHLEDTPNQGQTSDCGVYVCLLMRHLLVKRLLSASARSKVNMSMGGKVVDSSGGRKEMLGIIENLRKEAERRHRRPGSSSPLPDGRTAPRVD
;
A
#
# COMPACT_ATOMS: atom_id res chain seq x y z
N MET A 1 -27.04 2.21 -30.09
CA MET A 1 -26.75 3.37 -29.22
C MET A 1 -26.32 2.81 -27.90
N ILE A 2 -25.07 3.00 -27.51
CA ILE A 2 -24.55 2.56 -26.21
C ILE A 2 -24.98 3.63 -25.22
N GLU A 3 -25.86 3.29 -24.29
CA GLU A 3 -26.15 4.15 -23.14
C GLU A 3 -24.84 4.36 -22.37
N HIS A 4 -24.31 5.58 -22.40
CA HIS A 4 -23.31 6.01 -21.43
C HIS A 4 -24.02 6.06 -20.08
N GLU A 5 -23.94 4.96 -19.33
CA GLU A 5 -24.39 4.88 -17.95
C GLU A 5 -23.69 6.01 -17.17
N LYS A 6 -24.47 7.02 -16.75
CA LYS A 6 -23.93 8.16 -16.00
C LYS A 6 -23.44 7.63 -14.66
N LEU A 7 -22.12 7.53 -14.49
CA LEU A 7 -21.48 7.20 -13.21
C LEU A 7 -22.09 8.05 -12.09
N SER A 8 -22.41 7.39 -10.98
CA SER A 8 -22.94 8.05 -9.79
C SER A 8 -21.93 9.09 -9.29
N ALA A 9 -22.41 10.15 -8.62
CA ALA A 9 -21.52 11.19 -8.08
C ALA A 9 -20.31 10.66 -7.26
N PRO A 10 -20.44 9.63 -6.40
CA PRO A 10 -19.30 9.04 -5.71
C PRO A 10 -18.32 8.26 -6.61
N ASP A 11 -18.80 7.60 -7.67
CA ASP A 11 -17.97 6.76 -8.56
C ASP A 11 -17.23 7.54 -9.64
N LYS A 12 -17.46 8.86 -9.73
CA LYS A 12 -16.77 9.71 -10.69
C LYS A 12 -15.25 9.65 -10.47
N PRO A 13 -14.45 9.48 -11.54
CA PRO A 13 -13.00 9.61 -11.45
C PRO A 13 -12.60 10.96 -10.87
N TYR A 14 -11.61 10.96 -10.00
CA TYR A 14 -11.03 12.13 -9.35
C TYR A 14 -9.59 12.37 -9.79
N LEU A 15 -8.79 11.30 -9.83
CA LEU A 15 -7.39 11.33 -10.25
C LEU A 15 -7.00 9.95 -10.78
N ASP A 16 -6.40 9.92 -11.96
CA ASP A 16 -5.64 8.77 -12.45
C ASP A 16 -4.16 9.01 -12.20
N TYR A 17 -3.55 8.18 -11.36
CA TYR A 17 -2.13 8.18 -11.08
C TYR A 17 -1.55 6.81 -11.41
N PHE A 18 -0.96 6.71 -12.61
CA PHE A 18 -0.44 5.47 -13.18
C PHE A 18 -1.49 4.35 -13.18
N ALA A 19 -1.27 3.29 -12.40
CA ALA A 19 -2.16 2.13 -12.32
C ALA A 19 -3.32 2.33 -11.34
N ILE A 20 -3.36 3.44 -10.60
CA ILE A 20 -4.36 3.70 -9.57
C ILE A 20 -5.32 4.80 -10.03
N ARG A 21 -6.61 4.48 -10.00
CA ARG A 21 -7.71 5.42 -10.22
C ARG A 21 -8.39 5.71 -8.89
N LEU A 22 -8.37 6.97 -8.47
CA LEU A 22 -9.12 7.45 -7.31
C LEU A 22 -10.47 8.01 -7.76
N THR A 23 -11.52 7.68 -7.03
CA THR A 23 -12.86 8.24 -7.21
C THR A 23 -13.13 9.41 -6.25
N VAL A 24 -14.24 10.12 -6.46
CA VAL A 24 -14.72 11.13 -5.50
C VAL A 24 -14.96 10.50 -4.12
N ALA A 25 -15.49 9.27 -4.06
CA ALA A 25 -15.69 8.54 -2.82
C ALA A 25 -14.37 8.25 -2.09
N ASP A 26 -13.34 7.80 -2.80
CA ASP A 26 -12.02 7.53 -2.22
C ASP A 26 -11.41 8.79 -1.57
N VAL A 27 -11.48 9.92 -2.26
CA VAL A 27 -10.93 11.18 -1.73
C VAL A 27 -11.77 11.71 -0.56
N ARG A 28 -13.08 11.44 -0.55
CA ARG A 28 -13.95 11.77 0.59
C ARG A 28 -13.59 10.92 1.80
N SER A 29 -13.40 9.61 1.63
CA SER A 29 -13.12 8.69 2.73
C SER A 29 -11.79 9.02 3.42
N LEU A 30 -10.78 9.44 2.65
CA LEU A 30 -9.48 9.87 3.18
C LEU A 30 -9.59 11.03 4.21
N LYS A 31 -10.64 11.86 4.16
CA LYS A 31 -10.77 12.99 5.10
C LYS A 31 -11.06 12.54 6.54
N TYR A 32 -12.05 11.67 6.73
CA TYR A 32 -12.56 11.32 8.08
C TYR A 32 -13.01 9.87 8.24
N GLU A 33 -13.03 9.10 7.16
CA GLU A 33 -13.48 7.71 7.17
C GLU A 33 -12.29 6.77 7.02
N TRP A 34 -12.60 5.50 6.86
CA TRP A 34 -11.63 4.44 6.68
C TRP A 34 -10.99 4.55 5.31
N LEU A 35 -9.69 4.29 5.24
CA LEU A 35 -9.03 4.29 3.94
C LEU A 35 -9.49 3.08 3.13
N THR A 36 -9.79 3.33 1.87
CA THR A 36 -10.09 2.30 0.88
C THR A 36 -8.81 1.66 0.35
N ASP A 37 -8.94 0.50 -0.27
CA ASP A 37 -7.87 -0.17 -1.03
C ASP A 37 -7.21 0.78 -2.02
N ASN A 38 -8.01 1.59 -2.73
CA ASN A 38 -7.52 2.55 -3.72
C ASN A 38 -6.63 3.62 -3.10
N ILE A 39 -6.95 4.12 -1.90
CA ILE A 39 -6.13 5.13 -1.23
C ILE A 39 -4.81 4.52 -0.74
N ILE A 40 -4.83 3.32 -0.18
CA ILE A 40 -3.61 2.61 0.23
C ILE A 40 -2.76 2.28 -1.00
N GLY A 41 -3.38 1.80 -2.08
CA GLY A 41 -2.74 1.51 -3.36
C GLY A 41 -2.13 2.75 -4.00
N PHE A 42 -2.83 3.89 -3.96
CA PHE A 42 -2.30 5.19 -4.39
C PHE A 42 -1.05 5.57 -3.59
N TRP A 43 -1.09 5.41 -2.26
CA TRP A 43 0.08 5.71 -1.42
C TRP A 43 1.29 4.84 -1.78
N GLN A 44 1.07 3.55 -2.03
CA GLN A 44 2.12 2.65 -2.47
C GLN A 44 2.68 3.04 -3.84
N GLU A 45 1.80 3.32 -4.83
CA GLU A 45 2.21 3.79 -6.16
C GLU A 45 3.02 5.09 -6.04
N TYR A 46 2.58 6.03 -5.19
CA TYR A 46 3.31 7.27 -4.93
C TYR A 46 4.72 7.01 -4.38
N LEU A 47 4.88 6.11 -3.40
CA LEU A 47 6.19 5.75 -2.86
C LEU A 47 7.08 5.08 -3.94
N GLU A 48 6.52 4.21 -4.77
CA GLU A 48 7.24 3.56 -5.87
C GLU A 48 7.72 4.55 -6.94
N ARG A 49 6.93 5.60 -7.21
CA ARG A 49 7.23 6.57 -8.28
C ARG A 49 8.09 7.72 -7.81
N GLU A 50 7.92 8.17 -6.57
CA GLU A 50 8.55 9.40 -6.07
C GLU A 50 9.68 9.15 -5.07
N THR A 51 9.70 7.98 -4.42
CA THR A 51 10.68 7.63 -3.38
C THR A 51 11.70 6.61 -3.87
N LEU A 52 11.26 5.43 -4.35
CA LEU A 52 12.15 4.34 -4.74
C LEU A 52 13.15 4.68 -5.86
N PRO A 53 12.86 5.54 -6.86
CA PRO A 53 13.84 5.85 -7.91
C PRO A 53 15.10 6.55 -7.39
N ARG A 54 15.05 7.12 -6.17
CA ARG A 54 16.22 7.70 -5.50
C ARG A 54 17.17 6.63 -4.92
N TYR A 55 16.74 5.36 -4.94
CA TYR A 55 17.46 4.21 -4.39
C TYR A 55 17.41 3.04 -5.40
N PRO A 56 18.11 3.12 -6.54
CA PRO A 56 18.01 2.14 -7.62
C PRO A 56 18.42 0.71 -7.21
N GLU A 57 19.25 0.57 -6.18
CA GLU A 57 19.66 -0.73 -5.63
C GLU A 57 18.61 -1.34 -4.69
N ALA A 58 17.55 -0.59 -4.35
CA ALA A 58 16.50 -1.06 -3.46
C ALA A 58 15.64 -2.12 -4.16
N ARG A 59 15.77 -3.35 -3.68
CA ARG A 59 14.97 -4.50 -4.12
C ARG A 59 13.75 -4.66 -3.22
N VAL A 60 12.85 -3.69 -3.25
CA VAL A 60 11.62 -3.67 -2.44
C VAL A 60 10.40 -3.74 -3.36
N CYS A 61 9.39 -4.50 -2.96
CA CYS A 61 8.09 -4.54 -3.65
C CYS A 61 6.97 -4.19 -2.65
N LEU A 62 6.07 -3.29 -3.05
CA LEU A 62 4.86 -2.97 -2.27
C LEU A 62 3.69 -3.70 -2.93
N LEU A 63 3.23 -4.80 -2.33
CA LEU A 63 2.12 -5.56 -2.86
C LEU A 63 0.82 -4.81 -2.62
N ARG A 64 0.00 -4.67 -3.67
CA ARG A 64 -1.28 -3.95 -3.61
C ARG A 64 -2.25 -4.65 -2.64
N PRO A 65 -3.20 -3.90 -2.03
CA PRO A 65 -4.20 -4.49 -1.12
C PRO A 65 -4.94 -5.68 -1.73
N SER A 66 -5.30 -5.59 -3.01
CA SER A 66 -5.98 -6.67 -3.75
C SER A 66 -5.16 -7.97 -3.77
N VAL A 67 -3.86 -7.91 -4.01
CA VAL A 67 -2.97 -9.09 -3.99
C VAL A 67 -2.85 -9.67 -2.57
N ALA A 68 -2.76 -8.81 -1.56
CA ALA A 68 -2.71 -9.25 -0.16
C ALA A 68 -4.02 -9.92 0.30
N ILE A 69 -5.17 -9.43 -0.18
CA ILE A 69 -6.48 -10.05 0.04
C ILE A 69 -6.54 -11.41 -0.68
N MET A 70 -6.10 -11.49 -1.94
CA MET A 70 -6.04 -12.76 -2.70
C MET A 70 -5.18 -13.82 -2.01
N LEU A 71 -4.07 -13.45 -1.36
CA LEU A 71 -3.23 -14.39 -0.59
C LEU A 71 -3.97 -15.09 0.55
N LYS A 72 -5.05 -14.50 1.08
CA LYS A 72 -5.87 -15.10 2.13
C LYS A 72 -7.01 -15.95 1.59
N ALA A 73 -7.32 -15.85 0.30
CA ALA A 73 -8.45 -16.53 -0.28
C ALA A 73 -8.12 -17.99 -0.60
N ASP A 74 -8.79 -18.92 0.07
CA ASP A 74 -8.57 -20.36 -0.10
C ASP A 74 -8.88 -20.85 -1.52
N LYS A 75 -9.75 -20.13 -2.25
CA LYS A 75 -10.20 -20.50 -3.60
C LYS A 75 -9.16 -20.25 -4.70
N VAL A 76 -8.11 -19.47 -4.43
CA VAL A 76 -7.05 -19.24 -5.43
C VAL A 76 -5.96 -20.28 -5.23
N ASP A 77 -5.56 -21.03 -6.25
CA ASP A 77 -4.48 -22.00 -6.13
C ASP A 77 -3.09 -21.32 -6.07
N ASP A 78 -2.08 -22.06 -5.59
CA ASP A 78 -0.74 -21.51 -5.38
C ASP A 78 -0.02 -21.13 -6.67
N THR A 79 -0.31 -21.79 -7.80
CA THR A 79 0.31 -21.48 -9.09
C THR A 79 -0.23 -20.16 -9.63
N ALA A 80 -1.55 -19.97 -9.55
CA ALA A 80 -2.20 -18.70 -9.90
C ALA A 80 -1.74 -17.56 -8.99
N MET A 81 -1.58 -17.82 -7.68
CA MET A 81 -1.04 -16.82 -6.76
C MET A 81 0.42 -16.47 -7.07
N ALA A 82 1.26 -17.45 -7.42
CA ALA A 82 2.66 -17.20 -7.78
C ALA A 82 2.79 -16.24 -8.96
N GLY A 83 1.88 -16.29 -9.94
CA GLY A 83 1.85 -15.36 -11.08
C GLY A 83 1.58 -13.90 -10.70
N ASN A 84 1.02 -13.65 -9.51
CA ASN A 84 0.74 -12.31 -8.98
C ASN A 84 1.81 -11.80 -8.00
N LEU A 85 2.83 -12.61 -7.71
CA LEU A 85 3.91 -12.27 -6.79
C LEU A 85 5.21 -11.98 -7.54
N PRO A 86 6.10 -11.14 -6.97
CA PRO A 86 7.39 -10.89 -7.56
C PRO A 86 8.27 -12.14 -7.49
N ASP A 87 9.19 -12.25 -8.45
CA ASP A 87 10.26 -13.24 -8.40
C ASP A 87 11.09 -13.03 -7.11
N PRO A 88 11.12 -14.02 -6.19
CA PRO A 88 11.78 -13.89 -4.90
C PRO A 88 13.31 -13.77 -5.02
N SER A 89 13.91 -13.99 -6.19
CA SER A 89 15.33 -13.71 -6.44
C SER A 89 15.62 -12.23 -6.72
N LYS A 90 14.61 -11.48 -7.17
CA LYS A 90 14.72 -10.05 -7.57
C LYS A 90 14.34 -9.08 -6.47
N VAL A 91 13.67 -9.56 -5.43
CA VAL A 91 13.21 -8.76 -4.30
C VAL A 91 13.82 -9.24 -2.98
N THR A 92 14.04 -8.31 -2.07
CA THR A 92 14.57 -8.57 -0.73
C THR A 92 13.53 -8.34 0.35
N HIS A 93 12.62 -7.38 0.12
CA HIS A 93 11.58 -7.03 1.06
C HIS A 93 10.23 -6.86 0.36
N LEU A 94 9.17 -7.29 1.03
CA LEU A 94 7.78 -7.11 0.60
C LEU A 94 7.03 -6.32 1.68
N PHE A 95 6.25 -5.33 1.26
CA PHE A 95 5.26 -4.68 2.12
C PHE A 95 3.86 -5.10 1.66
N LEU A 96 3.04 -5.56 2.60
CA LEU A 96 1.67 -5.97 2.35
C LEU A 96 0.72 -5.27 3.33
N PRO A 97 -0.27 -4.52 2.84
CA PRO A 97 -1.42 -4.14 3.65
C PRO A 97 -2.22 -5.40 3.98
N ILE A 98 -2.48 -5.66 5.25
CA ILE A 98 -3.30 -6.77 5.70
C ILE A 98 -4.66 -6.22 6.10
N ASN A 99 -5.70 -6.80 5.54
CA ASN A 99 -7.09 -6.58 5.92
C ASN A 99 -7.62 -7.82 6.67
N ASP A 100 -8.68 -7.72 7.44
CA ASP A 100 -9.42 -8.85 8.03
C ASP A 100 -10.52 -9.43 7.12
N ASN A 101 -10.81 -8.79 5.99
CA ASN A 101 -11.78 -9.27 5.00
C ASN A 101 -11.44 -10.68 4.49
N VAL A 102 -12.39 -11.60 4.55
CA VAL A 102 -12.24 -12.98 4.07
C VAL A 102 -12.99 -13.22 2.76
N GLU A 103 -13.84 -12.29 2.32
CA GLU A 103 -14.70 -12.44 1.14
C GLU A 103 -14.18 -11.64 -0.05
N LEU A 104 -13.67 -12.34 -1.08
CA LEU A 104 -13.23 -11.73 -2.33
C LEU A 104 -14.36 -11.00 -3.08
N SER A 105 -15.61 -11.39 -2.86
CA SER A 105 -16.78 -10.79 -3.50
C SER A 105 -17.21 -9.45 -2.89
N GLU A 106 -16.60 -9.04 -1.77
CA GLU A 106 -16.87 -7.77 -1.12
C GLU A 106 -15.59 -6.91 -1.11
N PRO A 107 -15.31 -6.14 -2.18
CA PRO A 107 -14.09 -5.32 -2.29
C PRO A 107 -13.96 -4.22 -1.23
N SER A 108 -15.05 -3.86 -0.55
CA SER A 108 -15.07 -2.93 0.58
C SER A 108 -15.35 -3.62 1.92
N GLY A 109 -15.26 -4.95 1.96
CA GLY A 109 -15.38 -5.74 3.18
C GLY A 109 -14.18 -5.57 4.10
N GLY A 110 -14.32 -6.07 5.33
CA GLY A 110 -13.31 -5.96 6.38
C GLY A 110 -13.49 -4.75 7.28
N SER A 111 -13.00 -4.89 8.50
CA SER A 111 -13.10 -3.95 9.62
C SER A 111 -11.74 -3.51 10.18
N HIS A 112 -10.60 -3.91 9.60
CA HIS A 112 -9.32 -3.41 10.10
C HIS A 112 -8.16 -3.55 9.12
N TRP A 113 -7.26 -2.55 9.13
CA TRP A 113 -6.00 -2.58 8.40
C TRP A 113 -4.80 -2.70 9.33
N SER A 114 -3.86 -3.55 8.94
CA SER A 114 -2.53 -3.65 9.55
C SER A 114 -1.46 -3.81 8.46
N LEU A 115 -0.18 -3.82 8.84
CA LEU A 115 0.94 -3.88 7.90
C LEU A 115 1.79 -5.12 8.15
N LEU A 116 2.13 -5.85 7.09
CA LEU A 116 3.13 -6.91 7.10
C LEU A 116 4.35 -6.49 6.29
N LEU A 117 5.53 -6.51 6.90
CA LEU A 117 6.83 -6.32 6.26
C LEU A 117 7.59 -7.65 6.27
N VAL A 118 7.84 -8.20 5.09
CA VAL A 118 8.58 -9.46 4.94
C VAL A 118 10.01 -9.17 4.50
N SER A 119 11.00 -9.66 5.24
CA SER A 119 12.38 -9.80 4.78
C SER A 119 12.57 -11.21 4.23
N LEU A 120 12.67 -11.33 2.90
CA LEU A 120 12.95 -12.60 2.24
C LEU A 120 14.38 -13.09 2.49
N ARG A 121 15.31 -12.15 2.74
CA ARG A 121 16.70 -12.48 3.10
C ARG A 121 16.81 -13.12 4.47
N ASP A 122 16.09 -12.57 5.45
CA ASP A 122 16.17 -13.04 6.84
C ASP A 122 15.13 -14.12 7.14
N GLY A 123 14.23 -14.40 6.20
CA GLY A 123 13.14 -15.36 6.39
C GLY A 123 12.17 -14.93 7.49
N ARG A 124 11.85 -13.63 7.57
CA ARG A 124 11.02 -13.06 8.66
C ARG A 124 9.89 -12.20 8.12
N ALA A 125 8.73 -12.29 8.76
CA ALA A 125 7.56 -11.47 8.47
C ALA A 125 7.14 -10.70 9.73
N PHE A 126 7.32 -9.39 9.70
CA PHE A 126 7.07 -8.45 10.80
C PHE A 126 5.69 -7.84 10.65
N HIS A 127 4.80 -8.11 11.61
CA HIS A 127 3.42 -7.62 11.63
C HIS A 127 3.24 -6.46 12.59
N TYR A 128 2.81 -5.33 12.04
CA TYR A 128 2.50 -4.09 12.74
C TYR A 128 1.01 -3.83 12.69
N ASP A 129 0.38 -3.77 13.86
CA ASP A 129 -1.05 -3.55 13.99
C ASP A 129 -1.31 -2.48 15.04
N SER A 130 -1.93 -1.38 14.62
CA SER A 130 -2.22 -0.23 15.47
C SER A 130 -3.40 -0.45 16.41
N SER A 131 -4.15 -1.54 16.25
CA SER A 131 -5.22 -1.97 17.17
C SER A 131 -4.77 -3.14 18.07
N GLY A 132 -3.47 -3.33 18.26
CA GLY A 132 -2.93 -4.42 19.06
C GLY A 132 -2.79 -5.70 18.23
N GLU A 133 -3.65 -6.69 18.46
CA GLU A 133 -3.53 -8.01 17.80
C GLU A 133 -4.70 -8.35 16.86
N THR A 134 -5.56 -7.39 16.53
CA THR A 134 -6.80 -7.60 15.75
C THR A 134 -6.56 -8.42 14.47
N ASN A 135 -5.54 -8.06 13.68
CA ASN A 135 -5.18 -8.74 12.43
C ASN A 135 -4.09 -9.82 12.60
N ARG A 136 -3.72 -10.21 13.82
CA ARG A 136 -2.60 -11.15 14.05
C ARG A 136 -2.81 -12.48 13.33
N LYS A 137 -4.02 -13.05 13.39
CA LYS A 137 -4.34 -14.29 12.67
C LYS A 137 -4.23 -14.11 11.16
N HIS A 138 -4.86 -13.06 10.61
CA HIS A 138 -4.84 -12.78 9.18
C HIS A 138 -3.42 -12.58 8.65
N ALA A 139 -2.58 -11.85 9.37
CA ALA A 139 -1.19 -11.63 9.00
C ALA A 139 -0.33 -12.91 9.08
N ASN A 140 -0.58 -13.77 10.07
CA ASN A 140 0.10 -15.06 10.18
C ASN A 140 -0.32 -16.01 9.06
N ASP A 141 -1.62 -16.10 8.75
CA ASP A 141 -2.14 -16.93 7.65
C ASP A 141 -1.58 -16.46 6.29
N THR A 142 -1.53 -15.14 6.06
CA THR A 142 -0.86 -14.57 4.88
C THR A 142 0.62 -14.94 4.86
N THR A 143 1.32 -14.93 5.99
CA THR A 143 2.74 -15.31 6.07
C THR A 143 2.94 -16.77 5.70
N VAL A 144 2.11 -17.68 6.22
CA VAL A 144 2.16 -19.11 5.92
C VAL A 144 1.88 -19.36 4.43
N ARG A 145 0.85 -18.72 3.86
CA ARG A 145 0.54 -18.84 2.44
C ARG A 145 1.70 -18.32 1.58
N LEU A 146 2.21 -17.13 1.89
CA LEU A 146 3.31 -16.51 1.16
C LEU A 146 4.59 -17.36 1.20
N ALA A 147 4.91 -17.94 2.35
CA ALA A 147 6.03 -18.87 2.52
C ALA A 147 5.91 -20.08 1.58
N ARG A 148 4.70 -20.66 1.51
CA ARG A 148 4.39 -21.80 0.65
C ARG A 148 4.51 -21.45 -0.84
N VAL A 149 3.87 -20.37 -1.28
CA VAL A 149 3.84 -19.94 -2.69
C VAL A 149 5.23 -19.53 -3.19
N LEU A 150 6.02 -18.85 -2.35
CA LEU A 150 7.38 -18.43 -2.71
C LEU A 150 8.44 -19.52 -2.53
N HIS A 151 8.06 -20.68 -1.98
CA HIS A 151 8.98 -21.74 -1.57
C HIS A 151 10.11 -21.18 -0.69
N ARG A 152 9.75 -20.46 0.37
CA ARG A 152 10.66 -19.85 1.34
C ARG A 152 10.18 -20.15 2.76
N LYS A 153 11.12 -20.31 3.69
CA LYS A 153 10.79 -20.32 5.11
C LYS A 153 10.59 -18.86 5.57
N LEU A 154 9.43 -18.56 6.15
CA LEU A 154 9.14 -17.28 6.78
C LEU A 154 8.65 -17.52 8.21
N ASP A 155 9.34 -16.93 9.17
CA ASP A 155 8.95 -16.92 10.57
C ASP A 155 8.15 -15.64 10.85
N PHE A 156 6.92 -15.81 11.34
CA PHE A 156 6.04 -14.71 11.71
C PHE A 156 6.47 -14.07 13.03
N VAL A 157 6.50 -12.74 13.06
CA VAL A 157 6.85 -11.93 14.23
C VAL A 157 5.81 -10.82 14.37
N HIS A 158 5.04 -10.85 15.45
CA HIS A 158 4.15 -9.74 15.79
C HIS A 158 4.90 -8.70 16.63
N LEU A 159 4.76 -7.42 16.29
CA LEU A 159 5.43 -6.31 16.97
C LEU A 159 4.47 -5.69 18.00
N GLU A 160 4.59 -6.14 19.25
CA GLU A 160 3.78 -5.68 20.38
C GLU A 160 3.97 -4.18 20.68
N ASP A 161 5.10 -3.60 20.25
CA ASP A 161 5.43 -2.19 20.46
C ASP A 161 5.00 -1.28 19.30
N THR A 162 4.06 -1.74 18.46
CA THR A 162 3.46 -0.93 17.42
C THR A 162 2.66 0.23 18.03
N PRO A 163 2.81 1.48 17.54
CA PRO A 163 2.03 2.61 18.00
C PRO A 163 0.52 2.36 17.90
N ASN A 164 -0.18 2.51 19.03
CA ASN A 164 -1.62 2.27 19.11
C ASN A 164 -2.41 3.42 18.47
N GLN A 165 -3.45 3.10 17.72
CA GLN A 165 -4.35 4.09 17.12
C GLN A 165 -5.28 4.71 18.16
N GLY A 166 -5.33 6.04 18.20
CA GLY A 166 -6.31 6.74 19.03
C GLY A 166 -7.75 6.66 18.48
N GLN A 167 -7.91 6.59 17.15
CA GLN A 167 -9.21 6.55 16.47
C GLN A 167 -9.39 5.25 15.71
N THR A 168 -10.61 4.71 15.69
CA THR A 168 -10.93 3.43 15.05
C THR A 168 -10.75 3.45 13.53
N SER A 169 -10.99 4.58 12.86
CA SER A 169 -10.91 4.72 11.40
C SER A 169 -9.51 5.01 10.86
N ASP A 170 -8.50 5.20 11.73
CA ASP A 170 -7.16 5.62 11.32
C ASP A 170 -6.22 4.46 10.98
N CYS A 171 -6.62 3.20 11.16
CA CYS A 171 -5.79 2.02 10.93
C CYS A 171 -5.09 2.03 9.55
N GLY A 172 -5.81 2.37 8.47
CA GLY A 172 -5.22 2.50 7.14
C GLY A 172 -4.17 3.61 7.03
N VAL A 173 -4.36 4.73 7.75
CA VAL A 173 -3.37 5.82 7.81
C VAL A 173 -2.11 5.34 8.53
N TYR A 174 -2.25 4.57 9.61
CA TYR A 174 -1.12 3.94 10.30
C TYR A 174 -0.35 3.01 9.36
N VAL A 175 -1.04 2.15 8.59
CA VAL A 175 -0.41 1.30 7.57
C VAL A 175 0.45 2.12 6.62
N CYS A 176 -0.09 3.19 6.03
CA CYS A 176 0.64 4.05 5.09
C CYS A 176 1.85 4.76 5.73
N LEU A 177 1.68 5.32 6.93
CA LEU A 177 2.75 6.05 7.63
C LEU A 177 3.87 5.13 8.12
N LEU A 178 3.51 3.97 8.69
CA LEU A 178 4.47 2.95 9.11
C LEU A 178 5.21 2.39 7.89
N MET A 179 4.52 2.10 6.78
CA MET A 179 5.14 1.64 5.54
C MET A 179 6.21 2.62 5.05
N ARG A 180 5.87 3.91 4.94
CA ARG A 180 6.85 4.92 4.55
C ARG A 180 8.01 5.03 5.54
N HIS A 181 7.73 4.99 6.84
CA HIS A 181 8.77 5.09 7.87
C HIS A 181 9.74 3.92 7.79
N LEU A 182 9.24 2.68 7.79
CA LEU A 182 10.03 1.47 7.68
C LEU A 182 10.82 1.46 6.37
N LEU A 183 10.18 1.84 5.25
CA LEU A 183 10.87 1.93 3.96
C LEU A 183 12.02 2.95 4.02
N VAL A 184 11.73 4.21 4.30
CA VAL A 184 12.69 5.31 4.13
C VAL A 184 13.71 5.39 5.27
N LYS A 185 13.25 5.25 6.51
CA LYS A 185 14.07 5.48 7.71
C LYS A 185 14.68 4.22 8.30
N ARG A 186 14.27 3.03 7.85
CA ARG A 186 14.84 1.76 8.31
C ARG A 186 15.56 1.04 7.18
N LEU A 187 14.88 0.75 6.08
CA LEU A 187 15.45 -0.09 5.01
C LEU A 187 16.39 0.70 4.10
N LEU A 188 15.94 1.85 3.57
CA LEU A 188 16.69 2.61 2.56
C LEU A 188 17.84 3.43 3.14
N SER A 189 17.77 3.81 4.42
CA SER A 189 18.84 4.52 5.11
C SER A 189 19.86 3.60 5.80
N ALA A 190 19.61 2.29 5.83
CA ALA A 190 20.53 1.34 6.43
C ALA A 190 21.70 1.05 5.48
N SER A 191 22.90 0.89 6.04
CA SER A 191 24.00 0.34 5.26
C SER A 191 23.75 -1.16 5.03
N ALA A 192 24.19 -1.68 3.89
CA ALA A 192 23.94 -3.07 3.46
C ALA A 192 24.36 -4.16 4.47
N ARG A 193 25.21 -3.83 5.44
CA ARG A 193 25.73 -4.74 6.48
C ARG A 193 25.17 -4.47 7.88
N SER A 194 24.36 -3.43 8.06
CA SER A 194 23.83 -3.06 9.37
C SER A 194 22.58 -3.88 9.73
N LYS A 195 22.46 -4.26 11.00
CA LYS A 195 21.21 -4.80 11.53
C LYS A 195 20.20 -3.66 11.60
N VAL A 196 19.02 -3.87 11.02
CA VAL A 196 17.94 -2.89 11.04
C VAL A 196 17.00 -3.20 12.20
N ASN A 197 16.77 -2.24 13.07
CA ASN A 197 15.77 -2.37 14.13
C ASN A 197 14.36 -2.17 13.53
N MET A 198 13.53 -3.19 13.65
CA MET A 198 12.14 -3.23 13.17
C MET A 198 11.14 -2.74 14.22
N SER A 199 11.55 -2.53 15.46
CA SER A 199 10.70 -1.96 16.52
C SER A 199 10.17 -0.57 16.15
N MET A 200 8.90 -0.34 16.49
CA MET A 200 8.24 0.96 16.42
C MET A 200 7.91 1.53 17.82
N GLY A 201 8.44 0.90 18.87
CA GLY A 201 8.32 1.37 20.25
C GLY A 201 8.79 2.81 20.41
N GLY A 202 8.00 3.59 21.14
CA GLY A 202 8.28 5.02 21.39
C GLY A 202 8.13 5.93 20.17
N LYS A 203 7.62 5.43 19.03
CA LYS A 203 7.25 6.27 17.89
C LYS A 203 5.82 6.80 18.07
N VAL A 204 5.64 8.07 17.72
CA VAL A 204 4.33 8.72 17.66
C VAL A 204 3.92 8.82 16.21
N VAL A 205 2.67 8.46 15.92
CA VAL A 205 2.08 8.54 14.58
C VAL A 205 1.04 9.65 14.58
N ASP A 206 1.29 10.70 13.78
CA ASP A 206 0.31 11.76 13.54
C ASP A 206 -0.60 11.39 12.37
N SER A 207 -1.70 10.69 12.67
CA SER A 207 -2.68 10.28 11.65
C SER A 207 -3.39 11.46 11.00
N SER A 208 -3.70 12.52 11.75
CA SER A 208 -4.33 13.74 11.21
C SER A 208 -3.41 14.43 10.21
N GLY A 209 -2.13 14.59 10.55
CA GLY A 209 -1.09 15.09 9.65
C GLY A 209 -0.93 14.19 8.43
N GLY A 210 -0.94 12.86 8.61
CA GLY A 210 -0.88 11.89 7.52
C GLY A 210 -2.03 12.03 6.51
N ARG A 211 -3.28 12.17 6.99
CA ARG A 211 -4.44 12.41 6.11
C ARG A 211 -4.30 13.73 5.34
N LYS A 212 -3.92 14.81 6.02
CA LYS A 212 -3.70 16.13 5.39
C LYS A 212 -2.61 16.07 4.33
N GLU A 213 -1.53 15.33 4.60
CA GLU A 213 -0.43 15.14 3.66
C GLU A 213 -0.89 14.40 2.41
N MET A 214 -1.54 13.24 2.57
CA MET A 214 -2.04 12.45 1.44
C MET A 214 -3.01 13.25 0.58
N LEU A 215 -3.95 13.97 1.21
CA LEU A 215 -4.87 14.87 0.49
C LEU A 215 -4.12 15.96 -0.27
N GLY A 216 -3.14 16.60 0.38
CA GLY A 216 -2.31 17.63 -0.26
C GLY A 216 -1.58 17.11 -1.49
N ILE A 217 -1.04 15.89 -1.43
CA ILE A 217 -0.38 15.23 -2.56
C ILE A 217 -1.38 14.97 -3.70
N ILE A 218 -2.54 14.38 -3.39
CA ILE A 218 -3.60 14.10 -4.38
C ILE A 218 -4.04 15.39 -5.08
N GLU A 219 -4.30 16.46 -4.32
CA GLU A 219 -4.71 17.76 -4.86
C GLU A 219 -3.64 18.39 -5.75
N ASN A 220 -2.37 18.27 -5.38
CA ASN A 220 -1.27 18.80 -6.18
C ASN A 220 -1.13 18.04 -7.51
N LEU A 221 -1.19 16.72 -7.48
CA LEU A 221 -1.14 15.87 -8.68
C LEU A 221 -2.35 16.11 -9.58
N ARG A 222 -3.54 16.29 -9.02
CA ARG A 222 -4.75 16.64 -9.78
C ARG A 222 -4.60 17.99 -10.48
N LYS A 223 -4.14 19.03 -9.77
CA LYS A 223 -3.89 20.35 -10.37
C LYS A 223 -2.83 20.28 -11.48
N GLU A 224 -1.81 19.46 -11.31
CA GLU A 224 -0.79 19.21 -12.33
C GLU A 224 -1.37 18.56 -13.59
N ALA A 225 -2.20 17.52 -13.42
CA ALA A 225 -2.92 16.85 -14.49
C ALA A 225 -3.84 17.82 -15.27
N GLU A 226 -4.64 18.62 -14.56
CA GLU A 226 -5.54 19.62 -15.16
C GLU A 226 -4.76 20.69 -15.96
N ARG A 227 -3.61 21.14 -15.45
CA ARG A 227 -2.73 22.08 -16.17
C ARG A 227 -2.20 21.47 -17.46
N ARG A 228 -1.79 20.20 -17.45
CA ARG A 228 -1.32 19.48 -18.64
C ARG A 228 -2.44 19.28 -19.66
N HIS A 229 -3.63 18.91 -19.21
CA HIS A 229 -4.80 18.75 -20.09
C HIS A 229 -5.16 20.06 -20.82
N ARG A 230 -5.04 21.20 -20.14
CA ARG A 230 -5.29 22.53 -20.72
C ARG A 230 -4.18 23.04 -21.66
N ARG A 231 -2.99 22.42 -21.69
CA ARG A 231 -1.85 22.82 -22.54
C ARG A 231 -1.20 21.61 -23.24
N PRO A 232 -1.87 21.00 -24.23
CA PRO A 232 -1.39 19.78 -24.89
C PRO A 232 -0.04 19.95 -25.63
N GLY A 233 0.33 21.19 -25.98
CA GLY A 233 1.51 21.49 -26.80
C GLY A 233 2.79 21.85 -26.05
N SER A 234 2.83 21.86 -24.70
CA SER A 234 4.02 22.22 -23.92
C SER A 234 4.60 21.10 -23.05
N SER A 235 4.12 19.86 -23.21
CA SER A 235 4.61 18.73 -22.43
C SER A 235 5.86 18.13 -23.07
N SER A 236 7.03 18.44 -22.52
CA SER A 236 8.19 17.57 -22.70
C SER A 236 7.81 16.16 -22.22
N PRO A 237 8.24 15.09 -22.93
CA PRO A 237 8.09 13.73 -22.44
C PRO A 237 8.68 13.64 -21.03
N LEU A 238 7.97 13.02 -20.09
CA LEU A 238 8.61 12.61 -18.84
C LEU A 238 9.74 11.63 -19.21
N PRO A 239 10.98 11.81 -18.71
CA PRO A 239 12.00 10.80 -18.89
C PRO A 239 11.49 9.48 -18.26
N ASP A 240 11.70 8.35 -18.95
CA ASP A 240 11.28 6.97 -18.63
C ASP A 240 9.88 6.45 -19.04
N GLY A 241 9.21 7.01 -20.06
CA GLY A 241 7.97 6.37 -20.55
C GLY A 241 6.84 6.34 -19.50
N ARG A 242 6.87 7.31 -18.56
CA ARG A 242 5.87 7.48 -17.50
C ARG A 242 4.55 7.96 -18.10
N THR A 243 3.45 7.27 -17.80
CA THR A 243 2.11 7.84 -17.98
C THR A 243 1.89 8.94 -16.95
N ALA A 244 1.80 10.19 -17.40
CA ALA A 244 1.56 11.34 -16.54
C ALA A 244 0.21 11.23 -15.81
N PRO A 245 0.04 11.86 -14.63
CA PRO A 245 -1.25 11.95 -13.95
C PRO A 245 -2.31 12.54 -14.89
N ARG A 246 -3.52 11.97 -14.89
CA ARG A 246 -4.65 12.40 -15.73
C ARG A 246 -5.88 12.67 -14.88
N VAL A 247 -6.73 13.55 -15.40
CA VAL A 247 -8.08 13.82 -14.89
C VAL A 247 -8.99 13.67 -16.10
N ASP A 248 -10.06 12.90 -15.94
CA ASP A 248 -11.11 12.74 -16.95
C ASP A 248 -12.03 13.97 -17.00
#